data_AF-A0A3D1I0R7-F1
#
_entry.id   AF-A0A3D1I0R7-F1
#
_cell.length_a   1.000
_cell.length_b   1.000
_cell.length_c   1.000
_cell.angle_alpha   90.00
_cell.angle_beta   90.00
_cell.angle_gamma   90.00
#
_symmetry.space_group_name_H-M   'P 1'
#
loop_
_entity.id
_entity.type
_entity.pdbx_description
1 polymer ?
#
loop_
_entity_poly.entity_id
_entity_poly.type
_entity_poly.pdbx_seq_one_letter_code
_entity_poly.pdbx_strand_id
1 'polypeptide(L)' 'MKTVIAYGARVKDIGHTMLTAELTGEPERIDAFIADMSVHGIAELSRSGITALESGDTVIND' A
#
# COMPACT_ATOMS: atom_id res chain seq x y z
N MET A 1 9.45 5.31 -9.31
CA MET A 1 8.39 6.34 -9.14
C MET A 1 7.15 6.10 -9.99
N LYS A 2 7.25 5.71 -11.28
CA LYS A 2 6.06 5.48 -12.14
C LYS A 2 5.04 4.52 -11.50
N THR A 3 5.49 3.38 -10.98
CA THR A 3 4.63 2.38 -10.31
C THR A 3 3.89 2.98 -9.11
N VAL A 4 4.59 3.70 -8.22
CA VAL A 4 3.98 4.38 -7.07
C VAL A 4 2.82 5.29 -7.50
N ILE A 5 3.04 6.13 -8.52
CA ILE A 5 2.01 7.05 -9.03
C ILE A 5 0.84 6.28 -9.67
N ALA A 6 1.11 5.22 -10.44
CA ALA A 6 0.08 4.42 -11.11
C ALA A 6 -0.89 3.75 -10.13
N TYR A 7 -0.41 3.37 -8.94
CA TYR A 7 -1.24 2.78 -7.89
C TYR A 7 -1.94 3.83 -7.00
N GLY A 8 -1.65 5.12 -7.16
CA GLY A 8 -2.11 6.16 -6.25
C GLY A 8 -1.44 6.10 -4.88
N ALA A 9 -0.29 5.41 -4.78
CA ALA A 9 0.52 5.34 -3.58
C ALA A 9 1.22 6.68 -3.32
N ARG A 10 1.54 6.96 -2.06
CA ARG A 10 2.20 8.21 -1.65
C ARG A 10 3.65 7.92 -1.30
N VAL A 11 4.56 8.71 -1.84
CA VAL A 11 5.97 8.70 -1.42
C VAL A 11 6.07 9.39 -0.06
N LYS A 12 6.71 8.73 0.91
CA LYS A 12 6.94 9.25 2.26
C LYS A 12 8.34 9.78 2.48
N ASP A 13 9.31 9.11 1.86
CA ASP A 13 10.70 9.48 1.98
C ASP A 13 11.47 9.12 0.71
N ILE A 14 12.52 9.89 0.43
CA ILE A 14 13.40 9.72 -0.72
C ILE A 14 14.84 9.86 -0.23
N GLY A 15 15.56 8.74 -0.21
CA GLY A 15 17.00 8.70 -0.03
C GLY A 15 17.74 8.75 -1.37
N HIS A 16 19.07 8.70 -1.32
CA HIS A 16 19.91 8.69 -2.53
C HIS A 16 19.71 7.45 -3.40
N THR A 17 19.43 6.30 -2.78
CA THR A 17 19.29 5.00 -3.45
C THR A 17 18.01 4.26 -3.05
N MET A 18 17.19 4.85 -2.19
CA MET A 18 16.02 4.19 -1.58
C MET A 18 14.80 5.11 -1.62
N LEU A 19 13.62 4.53 -1.63
CA LEU A 19 12.36 5.25 -1.55
C LEU A 19 11.38 4.50 -0.65
N THR A 20 10.71 5.22 0.23
CA THR A 20 9.63 4.69 1.06
C THR A 20 8.29 5.17 0.50
N ALA A 21 7.36 4.25 0.27
CA ALA A 21 6.01 4.55 -0.20
C ALA A 21 4.96 3.87 0.67
N GLU A 22 3.79 4.50 0.81
CA GLU A 22 2.60 3.91 1.41
C GLU A 22 1.50 3.70 0.36
N LEU A 23 0.75 2.61 0.51
CA LEU A 23 -0.45 2.32 -0.28
C LEU A 23 -1.53 1.79 0.65
N THR A 24 -2.75 2.32 0.50
CA THR A 24 -3.97 1.79 1.12
C THR A 24 -4.91 1.33 0.01
N GLY A 25 -5.54 0.17 0.20
CA GLY A 25 -6.52 -0.37 -0.73
C GLY A 25 -6.85 -1.81 -0.41
N GLU A 26 -7.65 -2.43 -1.29
CA GLU A 26 -7.99 -3.85 -1.21
C GLU A 26 -6.73 -4.75 -1.24
N PRO A 27 -6.76 -5.92 -0.58
CA PRO A 27 -5.62 -6.83 -0.51
C PRO A 27 -5.01 -7.16 -1.87
N GLU A 28 -5.83 -7.41 -2.89
CA GLU A 28 -5.38 -7.77 -4.24
C GLU A 28 -4.63 -6.62 -4.91
N ARG A 29 -5.04 -5.38 -4.63
CA ARG A 29 -4.37 -4.18 -5.14
C ARG A 29 -3.01 -4.00 -4.46
N ILE A 30 -2.92 -4.27 -3.16
CA ILE A 30 -1.66 -4.24 -2.40
C ILE A 30 -0.71 -5.32 -2.92
N ASP A 31 -1.22 -6.53 -3.18
CA ASP A 31 -0.42 -7.65 -3.69
C ASP A 31 0.16 -7.36 -5.07
N ALA A 32 -0.65 -6.80 -5.97
CA ALA A 32 -0.20 -6.37 -7.30
C ALA A 32 0.89 -5.28 -7.20
N PHE A 33 0.72 -4.31 -6.29
CA PHE A 33 1.74 -3.28 -6.05
C PHE A 33 3.06 -3.89 -5.56
N ILE A 34 3.01 -4.84 -4.61
CA ILE A 34 4.21 -5.53 -4.10
C ILE A 34 4.89 -6.31 -5.23
N ALA A 35 4.12 -7.02 -6.06
CA ALA A 35 4.67 -7.77 -7.20
C ALA A 35 5.39 -6.84 -8.19
N ASP A 36 4.78 -5.71 -8.55
CA ASP A 36 5.38 -4.73 -9.46
C ASP A 36 6.59 -4.03 -8.84
N MET A 37 6.63 -3.84 -7.52
CA MET A 37 7.77 -3.24 -6.82
C MET A 37 8.92 -4.23 -6.61
N SER A 38 8.64 -5.54 -6.59
CA SER A 38 9.64 -6.58 -6.35
C SER A 38 10.77 -6.57 -7.39
N VAL A 39 10.51 -6.13 -8.62
CA VAL A 39 11.53 -5.98 -9.68
C VAL A 39 12.61 -4.94 -9.34
N HIS A 40 12.32 -4.02 -8.43
CA HIS A 40 13.26 -2.99 -7.98
C HIS A 40 14.02 -3.40 -6.71
N GLY A 41 13.65 -4.53 -6.09
CA GLY A 41 14.10 -4.92 -4.76
C GLY A 41 13.30 -4.21 -3.66
N ILE A 42 12.86 -5.00 -2.66
CA ILE A 42 12.16 -4.49 -1.48
C ILE A 42 13.10 -4.71 -0.29
N ALA A 43 13.61 -3.62 0.28
CA ALA A 43 14.48 -3.67 1.45
C ALA A 43 13.71 -4.02 2.74
N GLU A 44 12.49 -3.48 2.86
CA GLU A 44 11.60 -3.69 4.01
C GLU A 44 10.14 -3.61 3.54
N LEU A 45 9.26 -4.38 4.19
CA LEU A 45 7.81 -4.34 3.98
C LEU A 45 7.08 -4.44 5.31
N SER A 46 6.21 -3.47 5.59
CA SER A 46 5.29 -3.49 6.73
C SER A 46 3.84 -3.44 6.21
N ARG A 47 3.02 -4.41 6.58
CA ARG A 47 1.62 -4.55 6.13
C ARG A 47 0.71 -4.81 7.32
N SER A 48 -0.35 -4.02 7.46
CA SER A 48 -1.25 -4.04 8.63
C SER A 48 -2.33 -5.12 8.63
N GLY A 49 -2.44 -5.95 7.59
CA GLY A 49 -3.55 -6.89 7.43
C GLY A 49 -4.85 -6.23 6.96
N ILE A 50 -5.94 -6.99 6.93
CA ILE A 50 -7.27 -6.52 6.51
C ILE A 50 -7.96 -5.83 7.68
N THR A 51 -8.41 -4.60 7.44
CA THR A 51 -9.33 -3.88 8.32
C THR A 51 -10.50 -3.42 7.47
N ALA A 52 -11.71 -3.84 7.83
CA ALA A 52 -12.92 -3.55 7.09
C ALA A 52 -14.03 -3.10 8.03
N LEU A 53 -14.94 -2.28 7.49
CA LEU A 53 -16.20 -1.88 8.11
C LEU A 53 -17.33 -2.27 7.16
N GLU A 54 -18.50 -2.59 7.71
CA GLU A 54 -19.70 -2.73 6.89
C GLU A 54 -20.04 -1.38 6.25
N SER A 55 -20.50 -1.40 5.00
CA SER A 55 -20.99 -0.20 4.33
C SER A 55 -22.40 0.14 4.77
N GLY A 56 -22.73 1.42 4.85
CA GLY A 56 -24.07 1.89 5.23
C GLY A 56 -24.09 2.38 6.67
N ASP A 57 -25.24 2.24 7.32
CA ASP A 57 -25.49 2.87 8.63
C ASP A 57 -25.20 1.94 9.83
N THR A 58 -24.61 0.77 9.61
CA THR A 58 -24.26 -0.16 10.71
C THR A 58 -23.13 0.38 11.57
N VAL A 59 -23.31 0.35 12.89
CA VAL A 59 -22.33 0.75 13.89
C VAL A 59 -21.82 -0.49 14.63
N ILE A 60 -20.50 -0.64 14.78
CA ILE A 60 -19.87 -1.84 15.38
C ILE A 60 -20.29 -2.10 16.84
N ASN A 61 -20.75 -1.05 17.55
CA ASN A 61 -20.99 -1.08 18.99
C ASN A 61 -22.45 -0.76 19.38
N ASP A 62 -23.39 -0.83 18.44
CA ASP A 62 -24.82 -1.00 18.78
C ASP A 62 -25.09 -2.49 19.04
#